data_AF-A0A8X6KLH9-F1
#
_entry.id   AF-A0A8X6KLH9-F1
#
_cell.length_a   1.000
_cell.length_b   1.000
_cell.length_c   1.000
_cell.angle_alpha   90.00
_cell.angle_beta   90.00
_cell.angle_gamma   90.00
#
_symmetry.space_group_name_H-M   'P 1'
#
loop_
_entity.id
_entity.type
_entity.pdbx_description
1 polymer ?
#
loop_
_entity_poly.entity_id
_entity_poly.type
_entity_poly.pdbx_seq_one_letter_code
_entity_poly.pdbx_strand_id
1 'polypeptide(L)'
;MMPFSGRCPVRQYLLSKPNPVGLKIFLLGAPDGLVLDFLIYTGADTIPVEDKQLYGLGGAVVKHLVGTIPKQNVMTNLNDGVAESFPKDTCMERRSSVSRRREDEKACLAKWKDKKSVL
;
A
#
# COMPACT_ATOMS: atom_id res chain seq x y z
N MET A 1 -2.66 -14.08 16.21
CA MET A 1 -3.88 -14.92 16.39
C MET A 1 -4.66 -14.28 17.50
N MET A 2 -5.95 -14.03 17.29
CA MET A 2 -6.83 -13.49 18.31
C MET A 2 -7.36 -14.66 19.15
N PRO A 3 -7.09 -14.71 20.47
CA PRO A 3 -7.58 -15.79 21.33
C PRO A 3 -9.12 -15.85 21.28
N PHE A 4 -9.66 -17.02 20.96
CA PHE A 4 -11.11 -17.23 20.92
C PHE A 4 -11.41 -18.72 21.10
N SER A 5 -12.10 -19.06 22.19
CA SER A 5 -12.44 -20.44 22.57
C SER A 5 -13.90 -20.82 22.28
N GLY A 6 -14.74 -19.86 21.91
CA GLY A 6 -16.15 -20.09 21.61
C GLY A 6 -16.39 -20.99 20.38
N ARG A 7 -17.66 -21.29 20.12
CA ARG A 7 -18.08 -22.01 18.92
C ARG A 7 -18.02 -21.05 17.72
N CYS A 8 -17.08 -21.28 16.81
CA CYS A 8 -16.95 -20.54 15.56
C CYS A 8 -16.38 -21.47 14.49
N PRO A 9 -16.97 -21.52 13.29
CA PRO A 9 -16.54 -22.44 12.23
C PRO A 9 -15.13 -22.13 11.70
N VAL A 10 -14.67 -20.88 11.78
CA VAL A 10 -13.39 -20.44 11.22
C VAL A 10 -12.25 -20.44 12.25
N ARG A 11 -12.46 -21.08 13.40
CA ARG A 11 -11.46 -21.20 14.46
C ARG A 11 -10.28 -22.05 13.99
N GLN A 12 -9.07 -21.62 14.35
CA GLN A 12 -7.82 -22.28 14.00
C GLN A 12 -7.11 -22.79 15.26
N TYR A 13 -6.44 -23.93 15.10
CA TYR A 13 -5.59 -24.54 16.11
C TYR A 13 -4.13 -24.46 15.66
N LEU A 14 -3.28 -23.72 16.38
CA LEU A 14 -1.84 -23.61 16.13
C LEU A 14 -1.07 -23.83 17.43
N LEU A 15 -0.49 -25.02 17.58
CA LEU A 15 0.22 -25.44 18.80
C LEU A 15 1.41 -24.55 19.17
N SER A 16 2.04 -23.90 18.19
CA SER A 16 3.21 -23.04 18.39
C SER A 16 2.89 -21.64 18.94
N LYS A 17 1.61 -21.32 19.16
CA LYS A 17 1.20 -20.01 19.69
C LYS A 17 0.87 -20.10 21.18
N PRO A 18 1.14 -19.04 21.98
CA PRO A 18 0.85 -19.03 23.42
C PRO A 18 -0.60 -19.39 23.74
N ASN A 19 -1.53 -18.92 22.90
CA ASN A 19 -2.92 -19.35 22.89
C ASN A 19 -3.12 -20.22 21.63
N PRO A 20 -3.20 -21.55 21.76
CA PRO A 20 -3.21 -22.43 20.60
C PRO A 20 -4.53 -22.40 19.84
N VAL A 21 -5.61 -21.93 20.46
CA VAL A 21 -6.95 -21.85 19.87
C VAL A 21 -7.36 -20.40 19.68
N GLY A 22 -7.74 -20.04 18.46
CA GLY A 22 -8.24 -18.70 18.18
C GLY A 22 -8.58 -18.44 16.73
N LEU A 23 -8.84 -17.17 16.42
CA LEU A 23 -9.07 -16.70 15.06
C LEU A 23 -7.73 -16.30 14.44
N LYS A 24 -7.46 -16.83 13.24
CA LYS A 24 -6.29 -16.44 12.46
C LYS A 24 -6.65 -15.20 11.63
N ILE A 25 -5.86 -14.15 11.80
CA ILE A 25 -6.04 -12.85 11.16
C ILE A 25 -4.71 -12.49 10.49
N PHE A 26 -4.77 -12.10 9.23
CA PHE A 26 -3.68 -11.45 8.51
C PHE A 26 -3.83 -9.94 8.67
N LEU A 27 -2.72 -9.25 8.89
CA LEU A 27 -2.68 -7.82 9.15
C LEU A 27 -1.72 -7.16 8.17
N LEU A 28 -2.14 -6.04 7.60
CA LEU A 28 -1.27 -5.08 6.96
C LEU A 28 -1.00 -3.96 7.96
N GLY A 29 0.25 -3.89 8.42
CA GLY A 29 0.70 -2.86 9.34
C GLY A 29 1.67 -1.90 8.66
N ALA A 30 1.60 -0.63 9.03
CA ALA A 30 2.65 0.33 8.76
C ALA A 30 3.85 0.09 9.70
N PRO A 31 5.06 0.57 9.34
CA PRO A 31 6.27 0.36 10.13
C PRO A 31 6.23 0.95 11.55
N ASP A 32 5.36 1.93 11.79
CA ASP A 32 5.12 2.57 13.10
C ASP A 32 4.16 1.78 13.99
N GLY A 33 3.59 0.68 13.49
CA GLY A 33 2.66 -0.18 14.19
C GLY A 33 1.18 0.14 13.94
N LEU A 34 0.85 1.11 13.08
CA LEU A 34 -0.53 1.37 12.70
C LEU A 34 -1.08 0.22 11.83
N VAL A 35 -2.25 -0.33 12.20
CA VAL A 35 -2.93 -1.33 11.39
C VAL A 35 -3.70 -0.61 10.27
N LEU A 36 -3.35 -0.90 9.02
CA LEU A 36 -3.96 -0.30 7.84
C LEU A 36 -5.15 -1.13 7.34
N ASP A 37 -4.99 -2.46 7.32
CA ASP A 37 -6.00 -3.38 6.82
C ASP A 37 -5.85 -4.77 7.47
N PHE A 38 -6.92 -5.57 7.45
CA PHE A 38 -6.92 -6.92 7.99
C PHE A 38 -7.84 -7.88 7.24
N LEU A 39 -7.48 -9.16 7.28
CA LEU A 39 -8.25 -10.23 6.68
C LEU A 39 -8.37 -11.42 7.65
N ILE A 40 -9.59 -11.84 7.95
CA ILE A 40 -9.86 -13.02 8.77
C ILE A 40 -9.73 -14.27 7.89
N TYR A 41 -8.95 -15.24 8.35
CA TYR A 41 -8.79 -16.52 7.65
C TYR A 41 -10.01 -17.40 7.87
N THR A 42 -10.74 -17.70 6.79
CA THR A 42 -11.96 -18.52 6.78
C THR A 42 -11.73 -19.93 6.21
N GLY A 43 -10.49 -20.29 5.87
CA GLY A 43 -10.17 -21.59 5.28
C GLY A 43 -9.93 -21.50 3.77
N ALA A 44 -10.57 -22.38 3.00
CA ALA A 44 -10.39 -22.47 1.55
C ALA A 44 -10.85 -21.19 0.83
N ASP A 45 -11.96 -20.61 1.29
CA ASP A 45 -12.66 -19.47 0.68
C ASP A 45 -12.17 -18.10 1.16
N THR A 46 -11.01 -18.05 1.83
CA THR A 46 -10.47 -16.78 2.35
C THR A 46 -10.18 -15.79 1.21
N ILE A 47 -9.74 -16.30 0.05
CA ILE A 47 -9.29 -15.52 -1.10
C ILE A 47 -9.76 -16.23 -2.38
N PRO A 48 -10.04 -15.49 -3.47
CA PRO A 48 -10.34 -16.08 -4.77
C PRO A 48 -9.35 -17.18 -5.18
N VAL A 49 -9.90 -18.26 -5.71
CA VAL A 49 -9.13 -19.46 -6.11
C VAL A 49 -8.08 -19.11 -7.15
N GLU A 50 -8.39 -18.20 -8.07
CA GLU A 50 -7.49 -17.72 -9.12
C GLU A 50 -6.19 -17.13 -8.54
N ASP A 51 -6.33 -16.22 -7.56
CA ASP A 51 -5.18 -15.58 -6.91
C ASP A 51 -4.38 -16.58 -6.08
N LYS A 52 -5.07 -17.52 -5.42
CA LYS A 52 -4.42 -18.58 -4.63
C LYS A 52 -3.63 -19.55 -5.51
N GLN A 53 -4.10 -19.85 -6.72
CA GLN A 53 -3.39 -20.69 -7.69
C GLN A 53 -2.16 -19.97 -8.26
N LEU A 54 -2.27 -18.67 -8.53
CA LEU A 54 -1.19 -17.90 -9.15
C LEU A 54 -0.07 -17.52 -8.17
N TYR A 55 -0.40 -17.16 -6.93
CA TYR A 55 0.56 -16.59 -5.96
C TYR A 55 0.74 -17.44 -4.69
N GLY A 56 0.02 -18.56 -4.57
CA GLY A 56 -0.11 -19.29 -3.31
C GLY A 56 -0.90 -18.49 -2.26
N LEU A 57 -1.16 -19.09 -1.09
CA LEU A 57 -1.95 -18.43 -0.03
C LEU A 57 -1.28 -17.13 0.45
N GLY A 58 0.04 -17.14 0.67
CA GLY A 58 0.76 -15.98 1.20
C GLY A 58 0.75 -14.79 0.24
N GLY A 59 1.13 -15.01 -1.02
CA GLY A 59 1.15 -13.94 -2.02
C GLY A 59 -0.25 -13.40 -2.33
N ALA A 60 -1.25 -14.28 -2.36
CA ALA A 60 -2.64 -13.87 -2.60
C ALA A 60 -3.18 -13.00 -1.45
N VAL A 61 -2.85 -13.31 -0.18
CA VAL A 61 -3.18 -12.46 0.98
C VAL A 61 -2.54 -11.08 0.85
N VAL A 62 -1.26 -11.03 0.47
CA VAL A 62 -0.55 -9.75 0.28
C VAL A 62 -1.20 -8.93 -0.83
N LYS A 63 -1.51 -9.54 -1.98
CA LYS A 63 -2.20 -8.86 -3.09
C LYS A 63 -3.55 -8.27 -2.66
N HIS A 64 -4.32 -9.02 -1.87
CA HIS A 64 -5.60 -8.55 -1.37
C HIS A 64 -5.46 -7.35 -0.42
N LEU A 65 -4.59 -7.47 0.59
CA LEU A 65 -4.37 -6.42 1.59
C LEU A 65 -3.75 -5.15 0.99
N VAL A 66 -2.85 -5.28 0.01
CA VAL A 66 -2.25 -4.12 -0.67
C VAL A 66 -3.26 -3.42 -1.60
N GLY A 67 -4.35 -4.10 -1.99
CA GLY A 67 -5.38 -3.53 -2.84
C GLY A 67 -6.14 -2.35 -2.23
N THR A 68 -6.17 -2.24 -0.90
CA THR A 68 -6.81 -1.13 -0.17
C THR A 68 -5.90 0.09 -0.04
N ILE A 69 -4.58 -0.09 -0.24
CA ILE A 69 -3.65 1.04 -0.28
C ILE A 69 -3.95 1.85 -1.55
N PRO A 70 -4.15 3.18 -1.44
CA PRO A 70 -4.36 4.01 -2.62
C PRO A 70 -3.15 3.85 -3.55
N LYS A 71 -3.41 3.51 -4.81
CA LYS A 71 -2.41 3.40 -5.89
C LYS A 71 -1.88 4.78 -6.32
N GLN A 72 -1.68 5.67 -5.37
CA GLN A 72 -0.97 6.91 -5.56
C GLN A 72 0.51 6.53 -5.67
N ASN A 73 1.17 6.99 -6.74
CA ASN A 73 2.60 6.82 -6.91
C ASN A 73 3.30 7.28 -5.61
N VAL A 74 4.35 6.59 -5.18
CA VAL A 74 5.14 7.00 -4.00
C VAL A 74 5.51 8.49 -4.08
N MET A 75 5.78 8.97 -5.29
CA MET A 75 6.04 10.37 -5.59
C MET A 75 4.81 11.29 -5.48
N THR A 76 3.58 10.84 -5.74
CA THR A 76 2.38 11.67 -5.52
C THR A 76 2.02 11.79 -4.04
N ASN A 77 2.21 10.74 -3.23
CA ASN A 77 2.01 10.82 -1.77
C ASN A 77 3.07 11.68 -1.08
N LEU A 78 4.34 11.56 -1.48
CA LEU A 78 5.43 12.40 -0.95
C LEU A 78 5.23 13.88 -1.28
N ASN A 79 4.56 14.15 -2.39
CA ASN A 79 4.41 15.49 -2.92
C ASN A 79 2.97 16.03 -2.79
N ASP A 80 2.03 15.34 -2.14
CA ASP A 80 0.60 15.68 -2.11
C ASP A 80 0.00 16.04 -3.49
N GLY A 81 0.38 15.31 -4.53
CA GLY A 81 -0.08 15.61 -5.90
C GLY A 81 0.45 16.93 -6.49
N VAL A 82 1.36 17.64 -5.80
CA VAL A 82 2.01 18.87 -6.29
C VAL A 82 2.68 18.66 -7.65
N ALA A 83 3.13 17.44 -7.97
CA ALA A 83 3.68 17.10 -9.27
C ALA A 83 2.69 17.38 -10.44
N GLU A 84 1.39 17.15 -10.24
CA GLU A 84 0.34 17.35 -11.26
C GLU A 84 0.05 18.83 -11.52
N SER A 85 0.35 19.67 -10.53
CA SER A 85 0.15 21.10 -10.58
C SER A 85 1.22 21.84 -11.41
N PHE A 86 2.27 21.14 -11.86
CA PHE A 86 3.30 21.73 -12.71
C PHE A 86 2.83 21.90 -14.15
N PRO A 87 3.23 22.99 -14.83
CA PRO A 87 2.96 23.16 -16.25
C PRO A 87 3.57 22.02 -17.06
N LYS A 88 2.88 21.61 -18.12
CA LYS A 88 3.43 20.71 -19.15
C LYS A 88 4.67 21.33 -19.79
N ASP A 89 5.56 20.51 -20.31
CA ASP A 89 6.81 21.00 -20.90
C ASP A 89 6.52 21.93 -22.09
N THR A 90 5.46 21.67 -22.84
CA THR A 90 5.04 22.50 -23.98
C THR A 90 4.68 23.93 -23.58
N CYS A 91 4.18 24.17 -22.37
CA CYS A 91 3.84 25.51 -21.88
C CYS A 91 4.96 26.18 -21.05
N MET A 92 6.13 25.56 -20.90
CA MET A 92 7.29 26.19 -20.26
C MET A 92 8.24 26.78 -21.30
N GLU A 93 8.75 27.97 -21.03
CA GLU A 93 9.83 28.56 -21.82
C GLU A 93 11.14 27.76 -21.63
N ARG A 94 11.99 27.73 -22.64
CA ARG A 94 13.31 27.06 -22.52
C ARG A 94 14.15 27.81 -21.49
N ARG A 95 14.87 27.05 -20.65
CA ARG A 95 15.63 27.54 -19.47
C ARG A 95 14.77 28.09 -18.33
N SER A 96 13.44 28.02 -18.42
CA SER A 96 12.60 28.36 -17.28
C SER A 96 12.58 27.23 -16.26
N SER A 97 12.46 27.61 -15.00
CA SER A 97 12.17 26.69 -13.91
C SER A 97 10.92 27.16 -13.19
N VAL A 98 10.16 26.17 -12.70
CA VAL A 98 9.03 26.39 -11.80
C VAL A 98 9.32 25.55 -10.58
N SER A 99 9.10 26.10 -9.39
CA SER A 99 9.21 25.35 -8.15
C SER A 99 7.95 25.50 -7.33
N ARG A 100 7.63 24.46 -6.56
CA ARG A 100 6.48 24.46 -5.67
C ARG A 100 6.88 23.77 -4.39
N ARG A 101 6.59 24.43 -3.27
CA ARG A 101 6.76 23.86 -1.94
C ARG A 101 5.47 23.20 -1.51
N ARG A 102 5.61 22.09 -0.81
CA ARG A 102 4.52 21.43 -0.10
C ARG A 102 4.03 22.33 1.04
N GLU A 103 2.75 22.25 1.40
CA GLU A 103 2.14 23.09 2.45
C GLU A 103 2.81 22.94 3.82
N ASP A 104 3.38 21.77 4.10
CA ASP A 104 4.12 21.47 5.34
C ASP A 104 5.57 22.01 5.34
N GLU A 105 6.01 22.65 4.24
CA GLU A 105 7.37 23.15 3.98
C GLU A 105 8.50 22.10 4.05
N LYS A 106 8.18 20.80 4.15
CA LYS A 106 9.20 19.74 4.29
C LYS A 106 9.78 19.26 2.97
N ALA A 107 9.09 19.55 1.87
CA ALA A 107 9.51 19.15 0.53
C ALA A 107 9.33 20.29 -0.48
N CYS A 108 10.28 20.40 -1.40
CA CYS A 108 10.23 21.33 -2.53
C CYS A 108 10.52 20.56 -3.81
N LEU A 109 9.67 20.74 -4.81
CA LEU A 109 9.90 20.23 -6.15
C LEU A 109 10.24 21.37 -7.08
N ALA A 110 11.25 21.14 -7.93
CA ALA A 110 11.61 22.05 -9.00
C ALA A 110 11.52 21.29 -10.33
N LYS A 111 10.76 21.85 -11.26
CA LYS A 111 10.70 21.41 -12.64
C LYS A 111 11.51 22.38 -13.50
N TRP A 112 12.46 21.85 -14.27
CA TRP A 112 13.35 22.64 -15.11
C TRP A 112 13.31 22.14 -16.55
N LYS A 113 13.19 23.06 -17.50
CA LYS A 113 13.22 22.76 -18.94
C LYS A 113 14.57 23.12 -19.54
N ASP A 114 15.37 22.09 -19.81
CA ASP A 114 16.72 22.23 -20.34
C ASP A 114 16.74 22.71 -21.82
N LYS A 115 17.91 23.16 -22.28
CA LYS A 115 18.19 23.68 -23.63
C LYS A 115 18.26 22.57 -24.69
N LYS A 116 18.64 21.35 -24.31
CA LYS A 116 18.82 20.20 -25.20
C LYS A 116 17.76 19.14 -24.91
N SER A 117 17.16 18.56 -25.96
CA SER A 117 16.43 17.30 -25.76
C SER A 117 17.45 16.21 -25.48
N VAL A 118 17.22 15.44 -24.43
CA VAL A 118 17.99 14.20 -24.21
C VAL A 118 17.44 13.20 -25.23
N LEU A 119 18.21 12.94 -26.28
CA LEU A 119 18.00 11.85 -27.23
C LEU A 119 18.63 10.57 -26.66
#